data_AF-A0A484Z9Q5-F1
#
_entry.id   AF-A0A484Z9Q5-F1
#
_cell.length_a   1.000
_cell.length_b   1.000
_cell.length_c   1.000
_cell.angle_alpha   90.00
_cell.angle_beta   90.00
_cell.angle_gamma   90.00
#
_symmetry.space_group_name_H-M   'P 1'
#
loop_
_entity.id
_entity.type
_entity.pdbx_description
1 polymer ?
#
loop_
_entity_poly.entity_id
_entity_poly.type
_entity_poly.pdbx_seq_one_letter_code
_entity_poly.pdbx_strand_id
1 'polypeptide(L)'
;MAYPISQAADITAFKAECVPVGDDQLPMIEQTNEIVHKMNSLLPTPVLRHCKAMLSDTSRLPGIDGSAKMSKSLGNTLHLSASEETIHRAVSAMYTDPKHLKVSDPGKIEGNVVFTYLDAFHPDKAKVAAMKAHYQAGGLGDRVCKNELEACLQELIAPMRERRAMYMQDKGELMAMLKRGTERAQGVTQGTLRGR
;
A
#
# COMPACT_ATOMS: atom_id res chain seq x y z
N MET A 1 -21.85 -12.90 2.91
CA MET A 1 -22.45 -12.84 1.56
C MET A 1 -22.91 -11.45 1.13
N ALA A 2 -23.10 -10.46 2.02
CA ALA A 2 -23.56 -9.10 1.63
C ALA A 2 -22.45 -8.01 1.59
N TYR A 3 -21.20 -8.33 1.92
CA TYR A 3 -20.11 -7.34 2.01
C TYR A 3 -19.85 -6.53 0.71
N PRO A 4 -19.92 -7.13 -0.50
CA PRO A 4 -19.78 -6.36 -1.74
C PRO A 4 -20.89 -5.32 -1.95
N ILE A 5 -22.09 -5.56 -1.40
CA ILE A 5 -23.22 -4.62 -1.50
C ILE A 5 -22.98 -3.39 -0.63
N SER A 6 -22.47 -3.58 0.60
CA SER A 6 -22.09 -2.43 1.44
C SER A 6 -20.97 -1.60 0.83
N GLN A 7 -19.98 -2.22 0.19
CA GLN A 7 -18.92 -1.50 -0.51
C GLN A 7 -19.44 -0.72 -1.73
N ALA A 8 -20.35 -1.32 -2.51
CA ALA A 8 -21.03 -0.61 -3.58
C ALA A 8 -21.82 0.60 -3.07
N ALA A 9 -22.48 0.47 -1.91
CA ALA A 9 -23.17 1.58 -1.26
C ALA A 9 -22.19 2.69 -0.85
N ASP A 10 -21.03 2.33 -0.27
CA ASP A 10 -19.99 3.30 0.08
C ASP A 10 -19.50 4.08 -1.16
N ILE A 11 -19.16 3.39 -2.25
CA ILE A 11 -18.68 4.01 -3.50
C ILE A 11 -19.74 4.95 -4.09
N THR A 12 -20.98 4.45 -4.19
CA THR A 12 -22.06 5.16 -4.89
C THR A 12 -22.63 6.32 -4.08
N ALA A 13 -22.64 6.23 -2.74
CA ALA A 13 -23.08 7.32 -1.87
C ALA A 13 -22.22 8.57 -2.03
N PHE A 14 -20.93 8.42 -2.34
CA PHE A 14 -20.02 9.53 -2.66
C PHE A 14 -19.96 9.88 -4.15
N LYS A 15 -20.71 9.17 -5.01
CA LYS A 15 -20.62 9.28 -6.48
C LYS A 15 -19.18 9.19 -6.99
N ALA A 16 -18.38 8.32 -6.38
CA ALA A 16 -16.96 8.18 -6.71
C ALA A 16 -16.81 7.62 -8.14
N GLU A 17 -16.11 8.34 -9.00
CA GLU A 17 -15.88 7.92 -10.40
C GLU A 17 -14.60 7.10 -10.58
N CYS A 18 -13.70 7.18 -9.61
CA CYS A 18 -12.43 6.47 -9.60
C CYS A 18 -12.17 5.89 -8.21
N VAL A 19 -11.83 4.60 -8.14
CA VAL A 19 -11.60 3.89 -6.88
C VAL A 19 -10.25 3.16 -6.95
N PRO A 20 -9.25 3.56 -6.15
CA PRO A 20 -8.00 2.83 -6.02
C PRO A 20 -8.23 1.43 -5.45
N VAL A 21 -7.81 0.41 -6.18
CA VAL A 21 -8.02 -1.00 -5.81
C VAL A 21 -6.84 -1.87 -6.24
N GLY A 22 -6.70 -3.03 -5.60
CA GLY A 22 -5.84 -4.10 -6.11
C GLY A 22 -6.58 -4.94 -7.17
N ASP A 23 -5.82 -5.71 -7.96
CA ASP A 23 -6.39 -6.57 -9.02
C ASP A 23 -7.45 -7.55 -8.49
N ASP A 24 -7.30 -7.99 -7.24
CA ASP A 24 -8.24 -8.90 -6.56
C ASP A 24 -9.59 -8.27 -6.22
N GLN A 25 -9.74 -6.96 -6.38
CA GLN A 25 -10.99 -6.23 -6.13
C GLN A 25 -11.69 -5.79 -7.41
N LEU A 26 -11.14 -6.07 -8.60
CA LEU A 26 -11.81 -5.77 -9.87
C LEU A 26 -13.24 -6.35 -9.96
N PRO A 27 -13.50 -7.60 -9.53
CA PRO A 27 -14.86 -8.14 -9.53
C PRO A 27 -15.84 -7.33 -8.66
N MET A 28 -15.36 -6.71 -7.58
CA MET A 28 -16.19 -5.87 -6.70
C MET A 28 -16.56 -4.55 -7.40
N ILE A 29 -15.64 -3.96 -8.18
CA ILE A 29 -15.91 -2.77 -8.99
C ILE A 29 -16.90 -3.08 -10.12
N GLU A 30 -16.76 -4.22 -10.79
CA GLU A 30 -17.72 -4.69 -11.80
C GLU A 30 -19.12 -4.86 -11.20
N GLN A 31 -19.23 -5.57 -10.08
CA GLN A 31 -20.49 -5.75 -9.37
C GLN A 31 -21.10 -4.42 -8.91
N THR A 32 -20.27 -3.48 -8.44
CA THR A 32 -20.73 -2.11 -8.10
C THR A 32 -21.34 -1.43 -9.32
N ASN A 33 -20.71 -1.55 -10.49
CA ASN A 33 -21.22 -0.96 -11.72
C ASN A 33 -22.51 -1.63 -12.22
N GLU A 34 -22.67 -2.95 -12.04
CA GLU A 34 -23.94 -3.64 -12.32
C GLU A 34 -25.07 -3.13 -11.42
N ILE A 35 -24.79 -2.94 -10.12
CA ILE A 35 -25.74 -2.36 -9.16
C ILE A 35 -26.12 -0.93 -9.60
N VAL A 36 -25.14 -0.10 -9.96
CA VAL A 36 -25.38 1.27 -10.48
C VAL A 36 -26.29 1.23 -11.71
N HIS A 37 -25.98 0.37 -12.68
CA HIS A 37 -26.77 0.23 -13.89
C HIS A 37 -28.21 -0.15 -13.58
N LYS A 38 -28.39 -1.19 -12.74
CA LYS A 38 -29.72 -1.68 -12.35
C LYS A 38 -30.51 -0.62 -11.61
N MET A 39 -29.90 0.06 -10.63
CA MET A 39 -30.56 1.12 -9.86
C MET A 39 -30.99 2.29 -10.74
N ASN A 40 -30.10 2.77 -11.63
CA ASN A 40 -30.44 3.85 -12.55
C ASN A 40 -31.56 3.46 -13.53
N SER A 41 -31.68 2.18 -13.93
CA SER A 41 -32.80 1.71 -14.77
C SER A 41 -34.16 1.69 -14.07
N LEU A 42 -34.16 1.65 -12.73
CA LEU A 42 -35.38 1.61 -11.90
C LEU A 42 -35.86 3.01 -11.52
N LEU A 43 -35.05 4.04 -11.74
CA LEU A 43 -35.33 5.42 -11.36
C LEU A 43 -35.76 6.25 -12.59
N PRO A 44 -36.62 7.27 -12.42
CA PRO A 44 -37.03 8.16 -13.51
C PRO A 44 -35.86 8.92 -14.16
N THR A 45 -34.79 9.15 -13.39
CA THR A 45 -33.55 9.78 -13.85
C THR A 45 -32.36 9.08 -13.20
N PRO A 46 -31.20 9.00 -13.89
CA PRO A 46 -30.00 8.39 -13.33
C PRO A 46 -29.42 9.26 -12.21
N VAL A 47 -29.18 8.65 -11.05
CA VAL A 47 -28.67 9.33 -9.83
C VAL A 47 -27.26 8.87 -9.50
N LEU A 48 -26.96 7.58 -9.71
CA LEU A 48 -25.68 6.96 -9.36
C LEU A 48 -24.69 7.03 -10.53
N ARG A 49 -23.39 7.05 -10.21
CA ARG A 49 -22.31 7.08 -11.20
C ARG A 49 -21.56 5.76 -11.23
N HIS A 50 -21.17 5.36 -12.44
CA HIS A 50 -20.21 4.28 -12.61
C HIS A 50 -18.84 4.70 -12.09
N CYS A 51 -18.08 3.74 -11.59
CA CYS A 51 -16.73 3.93 -11.11
C CYS A 51 -15.72 3.13 -11.94
N LYS A 52 -14.51 3.67 -12.07
CA LYS A 52 -13.37 3.03 -12.71
C LYS A 52 -12.39 2.57 -11.64
N ALA A 53 -11.90 1.35 -11.78
CA ALA A 53 -10.78 0.87 -10.97
C ALA A 53 -9.51 1.67 -11.32
N MET A 54 -8.81 2.14 -10.30
CA MET A 54 -7.45 2.66 -10.43
C MET A 54 -6.48 1.63 -9.84
N LEU A 55 -5.73 0.96 -10.71
CA LEU A 55 -4.74 -0.04 -10.32
C LEU A 55 -3.39 0.65 -10.03
N SER A 56 -2.63 0.05 -9.11
CA SER A 56 -1.26 0.47 -8.80
C SER A 56 -0.29 -0.26 -9.72
N ASP A 57 0.73 0.44 -10.22
CA ASP A 57 1.84 -0.17 -10.99
C ASP A 57 2.71 -1.08 -10.11
N THR A 58 2.67 -0.88 -8.79
CA THR A 58 3.43 -1.69 -7.82
C THR A 58 2.59 -2.87 -7.36
N SER A 59 3.12 -4.08 -7.59
CA SER A 59 2.57 -5.34 -7.10
C SER A 59 2.57 -5.41 -5.56
N ARG A 60 1.89 -6.41 -5.01
CA ARG A 60 1.85 -6.66 -3.55
C ARG A 60 3.28 -6.78 -3.01
N LEU A 61 3.55 -6.08 -1.92
CA LEU A 61 4.84 -6.19 -1.24
C LEU A 61 4.97 -7.56 -0.55
N PRO A 62 6.09 -8.26 -0.74
CA PRO A 62 6.38 -9.48 -0.01
C PRO A 62 6.61 -9.21 1.48
N GLY A 63 6.39 -10.22 2.31
CA GLY A 63 6.79 -10.16 3.71
C GLY A 63 8.30 -10.04 3.85
N ILE A 64 8.77 -9.56 5.01
CA ILE A 64 10.22 -9.49 5.28
C ILE A 64 10.89 -10.87 5.23
N ASP A 65 10.11 -11.93 5.38
CA ASP A 65 10.49 -13.35 5.32
C ASP A 65 10.59 -13.92 3.88
N GLY A 66 10.26 -13.13 2.85
CA GLY A 66 10.23 -13.60 1.45
C GLY A 66 8.93 -14.27 1.04
N SER A 67 7.93 -14.33 1.90
CA SER A 67 6.59 -14.78 1.53
C SER A 67 5.96 -13.84 0.49
N ALA A 68 5.10 -14.39 -0.36
CA ALA A 68 4.45 -13.65 -1.45
C ALA A 68 3.56 -12.48 -0.98
N LYS A 69 3.25 -12.39 0.32
CA LYS A 69 2.41 -11.34 0.88
C LYS A 69 2.85 -10.96 2.30
N MET A 70 3.03 -9.67 2.51
CA MET A 70 3.09 -9.10 3.85
C MET A 70 1.70 -9.15 4.54
N SER A 71 1.62 -9.70 5.74
CA SER A 71 0.39 -9.63 6.55
C SER A 71 0.62 -9.72 8.05
N LYS A 72 -0.24 -9.05 8.83
CA LYS A 72 -0.14 -9.02 10.31
C LYS A 72 -0.30 -10.42 10.90
N SER A 73 -1.17 -11.25 10.33
CA SER A 73 -1.41 -12.62 10.79
C SER A 73 -0.22 -13.55 10.57
N LEU A 74 0.65 -13.24 9.59
CA LEU A 74 1.88 -13.99 9.34
C LEU A 74 3.07 -13.46 10.15
N GLY A 75 2.92 -12.34 10.88
CA GLY A 75 3.99 -11.76 11.69
C GLY A 75 5.17 -11.20 10.88
N ASN A 76 5.01 -11.02 9.57
CA ASN A 76 6.09 -10.65 8.64
C ASN A 76 6.00 -9.19 8.14
N THR A 77 5.33 -8.33 8.91
CA THR A 77 5.08 -6.93 8.57
C THR A 77 6.11 -5.97 9.15
N LEU A 78 6.38 -4.89 8.41
CA LEU A 78 7.04 -3.70 8.95
C LEU A 78 6.01 -2.56 9.09
N HIS A 79 5.78 -2.09 10.31
CA HIS A 79 4.80 -1.03 10.58
C HIS A 79 5.35 0.36 10.25
N LEU A 80 4.48 1.28 9.78
CA LEU A 80 4.84 2.69 9.60
C LEU A 80 5.15 3.43 10.92
N SER A 81 4.87 2.81 12.06
CA SER A 81 5.24 3.30 13.38
C SER A 81 6.46 2.58 13.97
N ALA A 82 7.14 1.73 13.19
CA ALA A 82 8.30 0.99 13.65
C ALA A 82 9.41 1.94 14.11
N SER A 83 10.10 1.59 15.20
CA SER A 83 11.31 2.27 15.65
C SER A 83 12.46 2.03 14.68
N GLU A 84 13.52 2.83 14.78
CA GLU A 84 14.72 2.66 13.96
C GLU A 84 15.32 1.27 14.15
N GLU A 85 15.42 0.82 15.41
CA GLU A 85 15.88 -0.52 15.76
C GLU A 85 15.01 -1.63 15.15
N THR A 86 13.69 -1.43 15.09
CA THR A 86 12.78 -2.41 14.49
C THR A 86 12.96 -2.49 12.97
N ILE A 87 13.18 -1.35 12.31
CA ILE A 87 13.51 -1.30 10.87
C ILE A 87 14.85 -2.00 10.64
N HIS A 88 15.88 -1.66 11.43
CA HIS A 88 17.21 -2.28 11.36
C HIS A 88 17.14 -3.81 11.48
N ARG A 89 16.45 -4.33 12.51
CA ARG A 89 16.26 -5.77 12.70
C ARG A 89 15.51 -6.42 11.55
N ALA A 90 14.44 -5.78 11.06
CA ALA A 90 13.64 -6.31 9.96
C ALA A 90 14.46 -6.41 8.66
N VAL A 91 15.15 -5.33 8.28
CA VAL A 91 15.98 -5.28 7.07
C VAL A 91 17.17 -6.26 7.18
N SER A 92 17.79 -6.34 8.34
CA SER A 92 18.86 -7.31 8.61
C SER A 92 18.39 -8.75 8.41
N ALA A 93 17.16 -9.07 8.82
CA ALA A 93 16.56 -10.40 8.69
C ALA A 93 15.97 -10.68 7.29
N MET A 94 15.89 -9.69 6.40
CA MET A 94 15.26 -9.89 5.08
C MET A 94 15.95 -10.98 4.26
N TYR A 95 15.14 -11.81 3.62
CA TYR A 95 15.60 -12.85 2.70
C TYR A 95 16.19 -12.24 1.42
N THR A 96 17.38 -12.69 1.03
CA THR A 96 18.07 -12.27 -0.21
C THR A 96 18.17 -13.42 -1.22
N ASP A 97 19.35 -13.99 -1.40
CA ASP A 97 19.62 -15.13 -2.29
C ASP A 97 20.44 -16.18 -1.54
N PRO A 98 19.92 -17.41 -1.32
CA PRO A 98 20.63 -18.46 -0.60
C PRO A 98 21.89 -18.95 -1.33
N LYS A 99 22.04 -18.64 -2.63
CA LYS A 99 23.21 -19.02 -3.44
C LYS A 99 24.29 -17.93 -3.45
N HIS A 100 24.01 -16.74 -2.95
CA HIS A 100 24.97 -15.65 -2.87
C HIS A 100 25.78 -15.76 -1.57
N LEU A 101 26.82 -16.59 -1.58
CA LEU A 101 27.58 -16.94 -0.37
C LEU A 101 28.76 -15.99 -0.10
N LYS A 102 29.38 -15.45 -1.16
CA LYS A 102 30.47 -14.49 -1.07
C LYS A 102 30.14 -13.25 -1.87
N VAL A 103 30.71 -12.12 -1.47
CA VAL A 103 30.55 -10.82 -2.17
C VAL A 103 30.92 -10.92 -3.65
N SER A 104 31.91 -11.74 -4.02
CA SER A 104 32.33 -11.95 -5.40
C SER A 104 31.36 -12.78 -6.25
N ASP A 105 30.47 -13.54 -5.62
CA ASP A 105 29.58 -14.44 -6.34
C ASP A 105 28.47 -13.63 -7.03
N PRO A 106 28.03 -14.00 -8.23
CA PRO A 106 26.88 -13.37 -8.86
C PRO A 106 25.59 -13.73 -8.10
N GLY A 107 24.76 -12.73 -7.81
CA GLY A 107 23.51 -12.91 -7.08
C GLY A 107 22.25 -12.80 -7.96
N LYS A 108 21.16 -13.42 -7.50
CA LYS A 108 19.85 -13.37 -8.16
C LYS A 108 18.97 -12.25 -7.60
N ILE A 109 18.32 -11.48 -8.49
CA ILE A 109 17.36 -10.42 -8.14
C ILE A 109 15.96 -10.97 -7.90
N GLU A 110 15.51 -11.91 -8.75
CA GLU A 110 14.19 -12.52 -8.62
C GLU A 110 14.11 -13.31 -7.30
N GLY A 111 13.12 -12.97 -6.46
CA GLY A 111 12.93 -13.54 -5.12
C GLY A 111 13.72 -12.83 -4.02
N ASN A 112 14.57 -11.86 -4.35
CA ASN A 112 15.31 -11.08 -3.36
C ASN A 112 14.42 -9.95 -2.81
N VAL A 113 14.05 -10.05 -1.53
CA VAL A 113 13.12 -9.13 -0.87
C VAL A 113 13.71 -7.72 -0.80
N VAL A 114 15.03 -7.62 -0.61
CA VAL A 114 15.73 -6.33 -0.49
C VAL A 114 15.57 -5.51 -1.77
N PHE A 115 15.79 -6.12 -2.94
CA PHE A 115 15.61 -5.42 -4.20
C PHE A 115 14.15 -5.10 -4.52
N THR A 116 13.21 -5.97 -4.12
CA THR A 116 11.78 -5.68 -4.24
C THR A 116 11.39 -4.42 -3.45
N TYR A 117 11.95 -4.24 -2.25
CA TYR A 117 11.69 -3.06 -1.42
C TYR A 117 12.42 -1.82 -1.93
N LEU A 118 13.66 -1.96 -2.41
CA LEU A 118 14.38 -0.86 -3.06
C LEU A 118 13.62 -0.36 -4.29
N ASP A 119 13.06 -1.26 -5.11
CA ASP A 119 12.22 -0.87 -6.25
C ASP A 119 10.96 -0.14 -5.83
N ALA A 120 10.34 -0.50 -4.71
CA ALA A 120 9.13 0.16 -4.23
C ALA A 120 9.42 1.54 -3.63
N PHE A 121 10.47 1.67 -2.82
CA PHE A 121 10.63 2.83 -1.93
C PHE A 121 11.80 3.74 -2.26
N HIS A 122 12.85 3.23 -2.91
CA HIS A 122 14.03 4.05 -3.18
C HIS A 122 13.71 5.14 -4.21
N PRO A 123 13.99 6.43 -3.93
CA PRO A 123 13.63 7.52 -4.84
C PRO A 123 14.48 7.53 -6.11
N ASP A 124 15.77 7.19 -6.01
CA ASP A 124 16.67 7.09 -7.16
C ASP A 124 16.60 5.69 -7.77
N LYS A 125 15.84 5.55 -8.85
CA LYS A 125 15.69 4.28 -9.58
C LYS A 125 16.94 3.92 -10.41
N ALA A 126 17.73 4.90 -10.82
CA ALA A 126 18.96 4.65 -11.58
C ALA A 126 20.02 4.00 -10.68
N LYS A 127 20.16 4.45 -9.43
CA LYS A 127 21.01 3.81 -8.42
C LYS A 127 20.58 2.36 -8.16
N VAL A 128 19.29 2.11 -7.98
CA VAL A 128 18.78 0.73 -7.79
C VAL A 128 19.10 -0.15 -9.00
N ALA A 129 18.93 0.36 -10.22
CA ALA A 129 19.29 -0.37 -11.44
C ALA A 129 20.80 -0.69 -11.51
N ALA A 130 21.66 0.26 -11.14
CA ALA A 130 23.11 0.04 -11.07
C ALA A 130 23.49 -0.99 -9.99
N MET A 131 22.85 -0.94 -8.82
CA MET A 131 23.06 -1.92 -7.75
C MET A 131 22.63 -3.32 -8.19
N LYS A 132 21.51 -3.46 -8.90
CA LYS A 132 21.07 -4.74 -9.46
C LYS A 132 22.09 -5.30 -10.43
N ALA A 133 22.57 -4.49 -11.37
CA ALA A 133 23.59 -4.90 -12.32
C ALA A 133 24.89 -5.35 -11.63
N HIS A 134 25.35 -4.61 -10.61
CA HIS A 134 26.53 -4.96 -9.82
C HIS A 134 26.31 -6.25 -9.01
N TYR A 135 25.15 -6.43 -8.40
CA TYR A 135 24.79 -7.65 -7.66
C TYR A 135 24.77 -8.88 -8.58
N GLN A 136 24.23 -8.74 -9.80
CA GLN A 136 24.19 -9.83 -10.79
C GLN A 136 25.56 -10.17 -11.37
N ALA A 137 26.46 -9.19 -11.51
CA ALA A 137 27.83 -9.41 -11.94
C ALA A 137 28.71 -10.05 -10.86
N GLY A 138 28.32 -9.89 -9.59
CA GLY A 138 29.17 -10.17 -8.43
C GLY A 138 30.02 -8.95 -8.07
N GLY A 139 30.38 -8.85 -6.79
CA GLY A 139 31.13 -7.72 -6.21
C GLY A 139 30.32 -6.87 -5.21
N LEU A 140 29.00 -7.07 -5.12
CA LEU A 140 28.12 -6.34 -4.21
C LEU A 140 27.53 -7.24 -3.13
N GLY A 141 27.95 -7.05 -1.88
CA GLY A 141 27.47 -7.86 -0.75
C GLY A 141 26.06 -7.50 -0.30
N ASP A 142 25.31 -8.49 0.20
CA ASP A 142 23.95 -8.31 0.75
C ASP A 142 23.87 -7.23 1.81
N ARG A 143 24.90 -7.11 2.65
CA ARG A 143 24.97 -6.07 3.69
C ARG A 143 24.92 -4.66 3.10
N VAL A 144 25.55 -4.43 1.95
CA VAL A 144 25.53 -3.11 1.29
C VAL A 144 24.12 -2.81 0.78
N CYS A 145 23.49 -3.79 0.12
CA CYS A 145 22.11 -3.66 -0.34
C CYS A 145 21.12 -3.42 0.81
N LYS A 146 21.30 -4.13 1.93
CA LYS A 146 20.49 -3.98 3.14
C LYS A 146 20.68 -2.63 3.81
N ASN A 147 21.92 -2.15 3.92
CA ASN A 147 22.19 -0.83 4.49
C ASN A 147 21.54 0.29 3.65
N GLU A 148 21.59 0.17 2.32
CA GLU A 148 20.93 1.12 1.43
C GLU A 148 19.41 1.12 1.62
N LEU A 149 18.81 -0.08 1.70
CA LEU A 149 17.39 -0.22 1.97
C LEU A 149 17.02 0.34 3.35
N GLU A 150 17.82 0.06 4.37
CA GLU A 150 17.60 0.59 5.71
C GLU A 150 17.57 2.11 5.70
N ALA A 151 18.59 2.77 5.12
CA ALA A 151 18.63 4.23 5.02
C ALA A 151 17.38 4.79 4.34
N CYS A 152 17.00 4.21 3.20
CA CYS A 152 15.79 4.58 2.47
C CYS A 152 14.51 4.44 3.32
N LEU A 153 14.35 3.34 4.05
CA LEU A 153 13.18 3.11 4.89
C LEU A 153 13.15 4.03 6.12
N GLN A 154 14.30 4.30 6.74
CA GLN A 154 14.38 5.24 7.86
C GLN A 154 13.95 6.64 7.44
N GLU A 155 14.49 7.15 6.31
CA GLU A 155 14.13 8.46 5.75
C GLU A 155 12.65 8.55 5.40
N LEU A 156 12.10 7.49 4.79
CA LEU A 156 10.68 7.42 4.43
C LEU A 156 9.76 7.43 5.66
N ILE A 157 10.11 6.65 6.69
CA ILE A 157 9.23 6.39 7.85
C ILE A 157 9.37 7.49 8.92
N ALA A 158 10.55 8.11 9.08
CA ALA A 158 10.80 9.16 10.07
C ALA A 158 9.69 10.23 10.16
N PRO A 159 9.29 10.92 9.06
CA PRO A 159 8.23 11.94 9.13
C PRO A 159 6.85 11.36 9.43
N MET A 160 6.61 10.07 9.18
CA MET A 160 5.37 9.39 9.59
C MET A 160 5.36 9.11 11.08
N ARG A 161 6.49 8.68 11.64
CA ARG A 161 6.67 8.44 13.08
C ARG A 161 6.50 9.72 13.88
N GLU A 162 7.10 10.82 13.43
CA GLU A 162 6.99 12.15 14.05
C GLU A 162 5.55 12.66 14.06
N ARG A 163 4.88 12.67 12.89
CA ARG A 163 3.47 13.08 12.80
C ARG A 163 2.58 12.21 13.67
N ARG A 164 2.83 10.90 13.72
CA ARG A 164 2.11 10.01 14.62
C ARG A 164 2.30 10.40 16.09
N ALA A 165 3.53 10.67 16.52
CA ALA A 165 3.80 11.09 17.89
C ALA A 165 3.08 12.40 18.23
N MET A 166 3.12 13.39 17.33
CA MET A 166 2.39 14.65 17.48
C MET A 166 0.88 14.43 17.66
N TYR A 167 0.22 13.67 16.76
CA TYR A 167 -1.23 13.42 16.88
C TYR A 167 -1.61 12.58 18.11
N MET A 168 -0.69 11.78 18.65
CA MET A 168 -0.94 11.00 19.84
C MET A 168 -0.88 11.84 21.13
N GLN A 169 -0.28 13.03 21.11
CA GLN A 169 -0.26 13.96 22.25
C GLN A 169 -1.64 14.58 22.51
N ASP A 170 -2.43 14.82 21.47
CA ASP A 170 -3.78 15.35 21.57
C ASP A 170 -4.80 14.41 20.91
N LYS A 171 -5.27 13.44 21.71
CA LYS A 171 -6.34 12.54 21.29
C LYS A 171 -7.67 13.27 21.05
N GLY A 172 -7.89 14.41 21.70
CA GLY A 172 -9.10 15.22 21.54
C GLY A 172 -9.18 15.78 20.12
N GLU A 173 -8.09 16.40 19.66
CA GLU A 173 -7.99 16.92 18.30
C GLU A 173 -8.05 15.80 17.24
N LEU A 174 -7.45 14.64 17.51
CA LEU A 174 -7.58 13.47 16.62
C LEU A 174 -9.06 13.05 16.45
N MET A 175 -9.81 12.98 17.54
CA MET A 175 -11.24 12.67 17.50
C MET A 175 -12.05 13.77 16.82
N ALA A 176 -11.69 15.04 17.05
CA ALA A 176 -12.33 16.17 16.38
C ALA A 176 -12.09 16.14 14.86
N MET A 177 -10.89 15.77 14.42
CA MET A 177 -10.57 15.59 13.00
C MET A 177 -11.44 14.49 12.35
N LEU A 178 -11.59 13.34 13.01
CA LEU A 178 -12.48 12.26 12.55
C LEU A 178 -13.94 12.73 12.49
N LYS A 179 -14.42 13.46 13.50
CA LYS A 179 -15.78 14.01 13.54
C LYS A 179 -16.04 14.96 12.38
N ARG A 180 -15.13 15.92 12.12
CA ARG A 180 -15.24 16.87 10.99
C ARG A 180 -15.27 16.14 9.65
N GLY A 181 -14.43 15.12 9.47
CA GLY A 181 -14.42 14.29 8.27
C GLY A 181 -15.75 13.57 8.06
N THR A 182 -16.29 12.94 9.12
CA THR A 182 -17.58 12.25 9.10
C THR A 182 -18.75 13.20 8.82
N GLU A 183 -18.77 14.38 9.42
CA GLU A 183 -19.82 15.38 9.18
C GLU A 183 -19.81 15.87 7.73
N ARG A 184 -18.62 16.14 7.18
CA ARG A 184 -18.47 16.48 5.76
C ARG A 184 -18.95 15.34 4.87
N ALA A 185 -18.54 14.11 5.18
CA ALA A 185 -18.94 12.92 4.43
C ALA A 185 -20.46 12.72 4.46
N GLN A 186 -21.09 12.88 5.62
CA GLN A 186 -22.54 12.81 5.80
C GLN A 186 -23.27 13.87 4.96
N GLY A 187 -22.73 15.09 4.87
CA GLY A 187 -23.27 16.14 4.01
C GLY A 187 -23.32 15.72 2.53
N VAL A 188 -22.26 15.07 2.05
CA VAL A 188 -22.19 14.56 0.66
C VAL A 188 -23.17 13.41 0.45
N THR A 189 -23.16 12.39 1.31
CA THR A 189 -23.99 11.19 1.11
C THR A 189 -25.48 11.48 1.26
N GLN A 190 -25.86 12.44 2.12
CA GLN A 190 -27.26 12.91 2.20
C GLN A 190 -27.72 13.65 0.95
N GLY A 191 -26.81 14.32 0.23
CA GLY A 191 -27.09 14.87 -1.10
C GLY A 191 -27.50 13.77 -2.08
N THR A 192 -26.68 12.71 -2.15
CA THR A 192 -26.93 11.55 -3.01
C THR A 192 -28.24 10.84 -2.67
N LEU A 193 -28.52 10.60 -1.38
CA LEU A 193 -29.79 9.98 -0.93
C LEU A 193 -31.03 10.79 -1.34
N ARG A 194 -30.91 12.11 -1.40
CA ARG A 194 -31.99 13.03 -1.83
C ARG A 194 -32.05 13.20 -3.35
N GLY A 195 -31.23 12.48 -4.12
CA GLY A 195 -31.19 12.56 -5.59
C GLY A 195 -30.55 13.84 -6.13
N ARG A 196 -29.73 14.54 -5.34
CA ARG A 196 -29.01 15.75 -5.74
C ARG A 196 -27.56 15.44 -6.07
#